data_AF-A0A9P4KFK6-F1
#
_entry.id   AF-A0A9P4KFK6-F1
#
_cell.length_a   1.000
_cell.length_b   1.000
_cell.length_c   1.000
_cell.angle_alpha   90.00
_cell.angle_beta   90.00
_cell.angle_gamma   90.00
#
_symmetry.space_group_name_H-M   'P 1'
#
loop_
_entity.id
_entity.type
_entity.pdbx_description
1 polymer ?
#
loop_
_entity_poly.entity_id
_entity_poly.type
_entity_poly.pdbx_seq_one_letter_code
_entity_poly.pdbx_strand_id
1 'polypeptide(L)'
;MPGPSEESKRKAAHPLDASSPPKRPKQSSETPSDVPPPVPVKRLVPFPEKPAVIEERNGEIEFRVVNNDGRRDSTIILTGLKCIFQKQLPKMPKDYIARLVYDRTHLSIAIVKKPLEVVGGITYRPFPGRQFAEIVFCAISSDQQVKGYGAHLMSHLKDYVKATSDVMHFLTYADNYAIGYFKKQGFTKEITLEKSRWMGYIKDYEGGTIMQCSMVPKIRYLESGRMLLKQKECVNAKIRAVSKSYHIHQPPAQWKNSLTKIDPLSIQAIKESGWSPDMDELARAPRHGPNYNQLLHLLNDLQNNSNAWPFQQPVNKDEVLDYYDVIKEPMDLATMEEKHEKDLYPTPEDFIRDAKLIFDNCRKYNNETTPYAKAANRLEKFMWSKIKEIPEWAHLESEFSGK
;
A
#
# COMPACT_ATOMS: atom_id res chain seq x y z
N MET A 1 28.30 -56.18 -18.41
CA MET A 1 27.47 -57.14 -17.64
C MET A 1 27.40 -56.66 -16.21
N PRO A 2 26.22 -56.59 -15.56
CA PRO A 2 24.94 -55.90 -15.87
C PRO A 2 24.82 -54.59 -15.02
N GLY A 3 23.89 -53.63 -15.13
CA GLY A 3 22.61 -53.43 -15.84
C GLY A 3 21.69 -52.58 -14.91
N PRO A 4 21.06 -51.47 -15.36
CA PRO A 4 20.26 -50.58 -14.49
C PRO A 4 18.78 -51.00 -14.40
N SER A 5 18.13 -50.73 -13.27
CA SER A 5 16.74 -51.13 -12.96
C SER A 5 15.69 -50.13 -13.45
N GLU A 6 14.69 -50.64 -14.18
CA GLU A 6 13.57 -49.95 -14.83
C GLU A 6 12.33 -49.67 -13.93
N GLU A 7 11.58 -48.64 -14.35
CA GLU A 7 10.22 -48.27 -13.92
C GLU A 7 9.18 -49.37 -14.18
N SER A 8 8.25 -49.58 -13.24
CA SER A 8 7.15 -50.55 -13.37
C SER A 8 5.79 -49.87 -13.59
N LYS A 9 5.29 -49.89 -14.84
CA LYS A 9 3.87 -49.67 -15.21
C LYS A 9 3.13 -51.01 -15.23
N ARG A 10 1.99 -51.14 -14.51
CA ARG A 10 1.12 -52.34 -14.58
C ARG A 10 0.07 -52.22 -15.68
N LYS A 11 -0.02 -53.25 -16.53
CA LYS A 11 -1.06 -53.49 -17.56
C LYS A 11 -2.12 -54.48 -17.06
N ALA A 12 -3.31 -54.37 -17.66
CA ALA A 12 -4.56 -55.06 -17.34
C ALA A 12 -4.57 -56.57 -17.67
N ALA A 13 -5.45 -57.32 -17.00
CA ALA A 13 -5.80 -58.71 -17.30
C ALA A 13 -7.31 -58.85 -17.58
N HIS A 14 -7.63 -59.59 -18.65
CA HIS A 14 -8.90 -60.27 -18.99
C HIS A 14 -8.67 -61.80 -18.83
N PRO A 15 -9.65 -62.73 -18.97
CA PRO A 15 -11.07 -62.62 -19.37
C PRO A 15 -12.06 -63.41 -18.47
N LEU A 16 -13.38 -63.29 -18.71
CA LEU A 16 -14.37 -64.28 -18.30
C LEU A 16 -15.26 -64.65 -19.49
N ASP A 17 -15.37 -65.95 -19.73
CA ASP A 17 -16.09 -66.58 -20.84
C ASP A 17 -17.57 -66.80 -20.53
N ALA A 18 -18.32 -67.02 -21.60
CA ALA A 18 -19.76 -66.94 -21.76
C ALA A 18 -20.54 -68.15 -21.22
N SER A 19 -21.70 -67.88 -20.62
CA SER A 19 -22.83 -68.81 -20.70
C SER A 19 -24.18 -68.09 -20.56
N SER A 20 -24.99 -68.19 -21.62
CA SER A 20 -26.47 -68.23 -21.64
C SER A 20 -27.29 -66.96 -21.98
N PRO A 21 -28.44 -67.10 -22.69
CA PRO A 21 -28.94 -66.17 -23.71
C PRO A 21 -30.05 -65.19 -23.23
N PRO A 22 -30.44 -64.18 -24.04
CA PRO A 22 -31.12 -62.98 -23.54
C PRO A 22 -32.65 -63.14 -23.49
N LYS A 23 -33.28 -62.73 -22.37
CA LYS A 23 -34.72 -62.47 -22.30
C LYS A 23 -34.99 -60.98 -22.05
N ARG A 24 -35.73 -60.43 -23.01
CA ARG A 24 -36.23 -59.07 -23.22
C ARG A 24 -36.86 -58.41 -21.96
N PRO A 25 -36.45 -57.19 -21.56
CA PRO A 25 -37.21 -56.39 -20.62
C PRO A 25 -38.37 -55.67 -21.33
N LYS A 26 -39.56 -55.73 -20.71
CA LYS A 26 -40.75 -54.97 -21.10
C LYS A 26 -40.52 -53.46 -20.95
N GLN A 27 -41.01 -52.71 -21.93
CA GLN A 27 -41.10 -51.25 -21.91
C GLN A 27 -41.93 -50.76 -20.72
N SER A 28 -41.35 -49.90 -19.90
CA SER A 28 -42.08 -48.92 -19.10
C SER A 28 -42.02 -47.57 -19.82
N SER A 29 -43.19 -47.02 -20.08
CA SER A 29 -43.42 -45.71 -20.68
C SER A 29 -43.06 -44.60 -19.70
N GLU A 30 -41.93 -43.93 -19.95
CA GLU A 30 -41.70 -42.56 -19.44
C GLU A 30 -41.18 -41.73 -20.60
N THR A 31 -41.95 -40.71 -20.96
CA THR A 31 -41.60 -39.65 -21.90
C THR A 31 -40.27 -38.99 -21.51
N PRO A 32 -39.33 -38.77 -22.43
CA PRO A 32 -38.09 -38.06 -22.10
C PRO A 32 -38.43 -36.60 -21.80
N SER A 33 -38.23 -36.19 -20.55
CA SER A 33 -38.20 -34.78 -20.19
C SER A 33 -36.97 -34.15 -20.81
N ASP A 34 -37.18 -33.41 -21.89
CA ASP A 34 -36.18 -32.67 -22.64
C ASP A 34 -35.77 -31.40 -21.87
N VAL A 35 -35.32 -31.57 -20.62
CA VAL A 35 -34.82 -30.49 -19.77
C VAL A 35 -33.30 -30.46 -19.87
N PRO A 36 -32.70 -29.42 -20.48
CA PRO A 36 -31.26 -29.26 -20.48
C PRO A 36 -30.72 -29.26 -19.04
N PRO A 37 -29.51 -29.79 -18.79
CA PRO A 37 -28.89 -29.69 -17.48
C PRO A 37 -28.90 -28.22 -17.03
N PRO A 38 -29.23 -27.92 -15.76
CA PRO A 38 -29.35 -26.55 -15.29
C PRO A 38 -28.03 -25.83 -15.57
N VAL A 39 -28.11 -24.80 -16.42
CA VAL A 39 -26.97 -23.93 -16.72
C VAL A 39 -26.43 -23.44 -15.39
N PRO A 40 -25.12 -23.59 -15.10
CA PRO A 40 -24.56 -23.11 -13.85
C PRO A 40 -24.88 -21.63 -13.73
N VAL A 41 -25.72 -21.28 -12.75
CA VAL A 41 -26.13 -19.91 -12.49
C VAL A 41 -24.86 -19.10 -12.27
N LYS A 42 -24.52 -18.24 -13.23
CA LYS A 42 -23.38 -17.33 -13.11
C LYS A 42 -23.64 -16.44 -11.91
N ARG A 43 -23.04 -16.76 -10.75
CA ARG A 43 -23.07 -15.88 -9.58
C ARG A 43 -22.29 -14.63 -9.94
N LEU A 44 -23.01 -13.55 -10.23
CA LEU A 44 -22.43 -12.24 -10.40
C LEU A 44 -21.95 -11.77 -9.03
N VAL A 45 -20.64 -11.66 -8.85
CA VAL A 45 -20.08 -11.05 -7.64
C VAL A 45 -20.27 -9.54 -7.77
N PRO A 46 -21.03 -8.88 -6.87
CA PRO A 46 -21.24 -7.45 -6.93
C PRO A 46 -19.90 -6.73 -6.74
N PHE A 47 -19.61 -5.76 -7.60
CA PHE A 47 -18.43 -4.92 -7.49
C PHE A 47 -18.88 -3.49 -7.15
N PRO A 48 -18.64 -3.00 -5.92
CA PRO A 48 -18.97 -1.63 -5.57
C PRO A 48 -18.06 -0.67 -6.35
N GLU A 49 -18.67 0.15 -7.20
CA GLU A 49 -17.95 1.14 -7.98
C GLU A 49 -17.79 2.44 -7.20
N LYS A 50 -16.64 3.09 -7.37
CA LYS A 50 -16.38 4.39 -6.75
C LYS A 50 -17.13 5.50 -7.50
N PRO A 51 -17.51 6.60 -6.83
CA PRO A 51 -18.21 7.73 -7.46
C PRO A 51 -17.54 8.22 -8.74
N ALA A 52 -16.22 8.42 -8.74
CA ALA A 52 -15.46 8.85 -9.91
C ALA A 52 -15.64 7.94 -11.15
N VAL A 53 -15.78 6.62 -10.97
CA VAL A 53 -15.98 5.67 -12.07
C VAL A 53 -17.40 5.80 -12.63
N ILE A 54 -18.38 6.03 -11.76
CA ILE A 54 -19.78 6.21 -12.13
C ILE A 54 -19.93 7.52 -12.91
N GLU A 55 -19.36 8.62 -12.42
CA GLU A 55 -19.37 9.93 -13.08
C GLU A 55 -18.72 9.87 -14.47
N GLU A 56 -17.60 9.14 -14.62
CA GLU A 56 -16.96 8.95 -15.93
C GLU A 56 -17.86 8.17 -16.88
N ARG A 57 -18.46 7.08 -16.42
CA ARG A 57 -19.39 6.27 -17.22
C ARG A 57 -20.61 7.07 -17.66
N ASN A 58 -21.12 7.95 -16.80
CA ASN A 58 -22.23 8.85 -17.12
C ASN A 58 -21.80 9.99 -18.06
N GLY A 59 -20.49 10.16 -18.30
CA GLY A 59 -19.95 11.23 -19.13
C GLY A 59 -20.00 12.61 -18.48
N GLU A 60 -20.07 12.66 -17.14
CA GLU A 60 -20.03 13.88 -16.33
C GLU A 60 -18.59 14.40 -16.20
N ILE A 61 -17.64 13.47 -16.08
CA ILE A 61 -16.21 13.73 -16.11
C ILE A 61 -15.54 13.01 -17.28
N GLU A 62 -14.40 13.53 -17.70
CA GLU A 62 -13.51 12.91 -18.68
C GLU A 62 -12.04 13.13 -18.29
N PHE A 63 -11.17 12.22 -18.75
CA PHE A 63 -9.73 12.31 -18.55
C PHE A 63 -9.07 12.76 -19.85
N ARG A 64 -8.44 13.94 -19.84
CA ARG A 64 -7.76 14.50 -21.01
C ARG A 64 -6.28 14.66 -20.75
N VAL A 65 -5.47 14.14 -21.66
CA VAL A 65 -4.03 14.41 -21.69
C VAL A 65 -3.78 15.62 -22.57
N VAL A 66 -3.15 16.64 -22.01
CA VAL A 66 -2.87 17.92 -22.66
C VAL A 66 -1.42 18.33 -22.44
N ASN A 67 -0.88 19.11 -23.37
CA ASN A 67 0.39 19.82 -23.26
C ASN A 67 0.24 21.22 -23.85
N ASN A 68 1.30 22.03 -23.77
CA ASN A 68 1.33 23.35 -24.38
C ASN A 68 1.52 23.27 -25.91
N ASP A 69 0.44 22.89 -26.60
CA ASP A 69 0.35 22.73 -28.05
C ASP A 69 -0.18 23.99 -28.77
N GLY A 70 -0.47 25.06 -28.04
CA GLY A 70 -1.05 26.30 -28.56
C GLY A 70 -2.56 26.25 -28.82
N ARG A 71 -3.26 25.14 -28.54
CA ARG A 71 -4.71 25.05 -28.67
C ARG A 71 -5.40 25.73 -27.50
N ARG A 72 -6.55 26.36 -27.77
CA ARG A 72 -7.37 27.07 -26.76
C ARG A 72 -7.79 26.13 -25.62
N ASP A 73 -8.32 24.96 -25.94
CA ASP A 73 -8.80 23.99 -24.97
C ASP A 73 -7.68 23.49 -24.05
N SER A 74 -6.52 23.14 -24.61
CA SER A 74 -5.33 22.76 -23.85
C SER A 74 -4.90 23.90 -22.92
N THR A 75 -4.92 25.14 -23.41
CA THR A 75 -4.55 26.32 -22.60
C THR A 75 -5.51 26.54 -21.43
N ILE A 76 -6.82 26.37 -21.63
CA ILE A 76 -7.84 26.46 -20.57
C ILE A 76 -7.57 25.39 -19.50
N ILE A 77 -7.37 24.14 -19.92
CA ILE A 77 -7.13 23.02 -19.01
C ILE A 77 -5.82 23.22 -18.22
N LEU A 78 -4.72 23.56 -18.89
CA LEU A 78 -3.44 23.83 -18.24
C LEU A 78 -3.53 25.00 -17.26
N THR A 79 -4.29 26.04 -17.61
CA THR A 79 -4.51 27.18 -16.71
C THR A 79 -5.32 26.78 -15.48
N GLY A 80 -6.35 25.95 -15.64
CA GLY A 80 -7.11 25.38 -14.53
C GLY A 80 -6.23 24.52 -13.61
N LEU A 81 -5.41 23.64 -14.18
CA LEU A 81 -4.46 22.82 -13.43
C LEU A 81 -3.45 23.67 -12.67
N LYS A 82 -2.84 24.67 -13.32
CA LYS A 82 -1.93 25.63 -12.67
C LYS A 82 -2.58 26.25 -11.44
N CYS A 83 -3.82 26.73 -11.57
CA CYS A 83 -4.55 27.34 -10.45
C CYS A 83 -4.81 26.35 -9.30
N ILE A 84 -5.12 25.08 -9.61
CA ILE A 84 -5.29 24.03 -8.59
C ILE A 84 -3.95 23.75 -7.90
N PHE A 85 -2.88 23.50 -8.66
CA PHE A 85 -1.56 23.24 -8.09
C PHE A 85 -1.07 24.40 -7.21
N GLN A 86 -1.24 25.65 -7.64
CA GLN A 86 -0.87 26.83 -6.84
C GLN A 86 -1.65 26.93 -5.52
N LYS A 87 -2.87 26.41 -5.45
CA LYS A 87 -3.69 26.38 -4.22
C LYS A 87 -3.35 25.18 -3.34
N GLN A 88 -3.19 23.99 -3.93
CA GLN A 88 -3.01 22.73 -3.21
C GLN A 88 -1.55 22.48 -2.80
N LEU A 89 -0.59 23.13 -3.45
CA LEU A 89 0.85 23.00 -3.18
C LEU A 89 1.43 24.36 -2.72
N PRO A 90 1.07 24.85 -1.52
CA PRO A 90 1.47 26.19 -1.07
C PRO A 90 2.98 26.35 -0.84
N LYS A 91 3.70 25.23 -0.64
CA LYS A 91 5.17 25.22 -0.51
C LYS A 91 5.90 25.42 -1.84
N MET A 92 5.22 25.24 -2.97
CA MET A 92 5.81 25.38 -4.30
C MET A 92 5.64 26.81 -4.83
N PRO A 93 6.71 27.46 -5.32
CA PRO A 93 6.60 28.80 -5.88
C PRO A 93 5.61 28.87 -7.06
N LYS A 94 4.75 29.89 -7.08
CA LYS A 94 3.69 30.01 -8.09
C LYS A 94 4.24 30.09 -9.52
N ASP A 95 5.34 30.81 -9.72
CA ASP A 95 5.99 30.95 -11.01
C ASP A 95 6.67 29.65 -11.45
N TYR A 96 7.19 28.88 -10.49
CA TYR A 96 7.75 27.55 -10.76
C TYR A 96 6.68 26.59 -11.29
N ILE A 97 5.51 26.56 -10.63
CA ILE A 97 4.36 25.77 -11.09
C ILE A 97 3.95 26.19 -12.51
N ALA A 98 3.75 27.48 -12.73
CA ALA A 98 3.34 28.00 -14.03
C ALA A 98 4.33 27.62 -15.14
N ARG A 99 5.63 27.80 -14.88
CA ARG A 99 6.69 27.48 -15.84
C ARG A 99 6.67 26.01 -16.25
N LEU A 100 6.52 25.07 -15.32
CA LEU A 100 6.52 23.64 -15.63
C LEU A 100 5.19 23.15 -16.23
N VAL A 101 4.04 23.67 -15.78
CA VAL A 101 2.74 23.30 -16.36
C VAL A 101 2.63 23.73 -17.82
N TYR A 102 3.19 24.88 -18.19
CA TYR A 102 3.21 25.36 -19.58
C TYR A 102 4.46 24.92 -20.37
N ASP A 103 5.36 24.15 -19.77
CA ASP A 103 6.53 23.64 -20.46
C ASP A 103 6.13 22.59 -21.51
N ARG A 104 6.68 22.69 -22.72
CA ARG A 104 6.30 21.81 -23.84
C ARG A 104 6.80 20.37 -23.67
N THR A 105 7.80 20.14 -22.82
CA THR A 105 8.33 18.81 -22.51
C THR A 105 7.53 18.10 -21.41
N HIS A 106 6.60 18.81 -20.77
CA HIS A 106 5.71 18.27 -19.75
C HIS A 106 4.34 17.95 -20.36
N LEU A 107 3.76 16.87 -19.86
CA LEU A 107 2.39 16.45 -20.17
C LEU A 107 1.56 16.55 -18.90
N SER A 108 0.27 16.86 -19.05
CA SER A 108 -0.66 16.85 -17.93
C SER A 108 -1.86 16.01 -18.26
N ILE A 109 -2.21 15.07 -17.39
CA ILE A 109 -3.50 14.38 -17.41
C ILE A 109 -4.45 15.12 -16.45
N ALA A 110 -5.57 15.60 -16.97
CA ALA A 110 -6.56 16.38 -16.23
C ALA A 110 -7.89 15.64 -16.14
N ILE A 111 -8.56 15.78 -15.01
CA ILE A 111 -9.97 15.46 -14.84
C ILE A 111 -10.77 16.70 -15.20
N VAL A 112 -11.62 16.59 -16.22
CA VAL A 112 -12.42 17.70 -16.73
C VAL A 112 -13.90 17.36 -16.56
N LYS A 113 -14.66 18.25 -15.92
CA LYS A 113 -16.12 18.26 -15.90
C LYS A 113 -16.62 19.11 -17.06
N LYS A 114 -17.70 18.66 -17.71
CA LYS A 114 -18.29 19.43 -18.82
C LYS A 114 -18.83 20.79 -18.33
N PRO A 115 -18.63 21.89 -19.07
CA PRO A 115 -18.00 21.94 -20.39
C PRO A 115 -16.46 21.90 -20.40
N LEU A 116 -15.75 22.56 -19.48
CA LEU A 116 -14.28 22.58 -19.39
C LEU A 116 -13.76 22.91 -17.96
N GLU A 117 -14.50 22.51 -16.92
CA GLU A 117 -14.09 22.74 -15.54
C GLU A 117 -13.04 21.72 -15.11
N VAL A 118 -11.87 22.19 -14.64
CA VAL A 118 -10.80 21.30 -14.19
C VAL A 118 -11.01 20.94 -12.71
N VAL A 119 -11.05 19.65 -12.41
CA VAL A 119 -11.22 19.11 -11.04
C VAL A 119 -9.86 18.81 -10.38
N GLY A 120 -8.88 18.42 -11.18
CA GLY A 120 -7.55 18.04 -10.70
C GLY A 120 -6.74 17.38 -11.81
N GLY A 121 -5.49 17.06 -11.52
CA GLY A 121 -4.62 16.46 -12.52
C GLY A 121 -3.23 16.07 -12.00
N ILE A 122 -2.49 15.43 -12.89
CA ILE A 122 -1.09 15.08 -12.71
C ILE A 122 -0.30 15.69 -13.87
N THR A 123 0.71 16.50 -13.55
CA THR A 123 1.73 16.92 -14.51
C THR A 123 2.95 16.02 -14.36
N TYR A 124 3.40 15.44 -15.47
CA TYR A 124 4.52 14.53 -15.52
C TYR A 124 5.41 14.82 -16.74
N ARG A 125 6.69 14.43 -16.62
CA ARG A 125 7.69 14.56 -17.67
C ARG A 125 8.21 13.16 -18.04
N PRO A 126 7.86 12.62 -19.21
CA PRO A 126 8.43 11.36 -19.66
C PRO A 126 9.89 11.54 -20.12
N PHE A 127 10.72 10.53 -19.89
CA PHE A 127 12.09 10.46 -20.41
C PHE A 127 12.21 9.28 -21.38
N PRO A 128 11.93 9.50 -22.69
CA PRO A 128 11.97 8.44 -23.70
C PRO A 128 13.34 7.74 -23.72
N GLY A 129 13.33 6.40 -23.84
CA GLY A 129 14.56 5.59 -23.85
C GLY A 129 15.17 5.35 -22.46
N ARG A 130 14.67 6.01 -21.42
CA ARG A 130 15.04 5.74 -20.01
C ARG A 130 13.96 4.98 -19.25
N GLN A 131 12.84 4.63 -19.91
CA GLN A 131 11.70 3.88 -19.37
C GLN A 131 11.11 4.43 -18.05
N PHE A 132 11.31 5.71 -17.75
CA PHE A 132 10.72 6.34 -16.57
C PHE A 132 10.11 7.70 -16.91
N ALA A 133 9.17 8.13 -16.07
CA ALA A 133 8.64 9.49 -16.08
C ALA A 133 8.70 10.09 -14.67
N GLU A 134 8.99 11.38 -14.60
CA GLU A 134 8.92 12.15 -13.36
C GLU A 134 7.50 12.67 -13.18
N ILE A 135 6.86 12.37 -12.05
CA ILE A 135 5.63 13.05 -11.63
C ILE A 135 6.05 14.33 -10.91
N VAL A 136 5.70 15.46 -11.51
CA VAL A 136 6.10 16.79 -11.03
C VAL A 136 5.05 17.36 -10.08
N PHE A 137 3.78 17.30 -10.48
CA PHE A 137 2.66 17.77 -9.67
C PHE A 137 1.53 16.75 -9.68
N CYS A 138 0.89 16.56 -8.53
CA CYS A 138 -0.30 15.74 -8.38
C CYS A 138 -1.23 16.40 -7.37
N ALA A 139 -2.40 16.85 -7.80
CA ALA A 139 -3.37 17.47 -6.91
C ALA A 139 -4.81 17.35 -7.43
N ILE A 140 -5.74 17.26 -6.49
CA ILE A 140 -7.19 17.33 -6.71
C ILE A 140 -7.73 18.52 -5.92
N SER A 141 -8.67 19.26 -6.49
CA SER A 141 -9.34 20.37 -5.81
C SER A 141 -9.98 19.91 -4.49
N SER A 142 -9.82 20.69 -3.42
CA SER A 142 -10.20 20.30 -2.05
C SER A 142 -11.68 19.91 -1.91
N ASP A 143 -12.57 20.60 -2.61
CA ASP A 143 -14.02 20.35 -2.65
C ASP A 143 -14.40 19.02 -3.32
N GLN A 144 -13.48 18.45 -4.09
CA GLN A 144 -13.67 17.19 -4.82
C GLN A 144 -12.84 16.03 -4.23
N GLN A 145 -12.10 16.26 -3.14
CA GLN A 145 -11.35 15.19 -2.48
C GLN A 145 -12.30 14.13 -1.89
N VAL A 146 -11.77 12.95 -1.55
CA VAL A 146 -12.51 11.81 -0.96
C VAL A 146 -13.43 11.02 -1.94
N LYS A 147 -13.81 11.57 -3.10
CA LYS A 147 -14.60 10.84 -4.13
C LYS A 147 -13.85 9.74 -4.89
N GLY A 148 -12.57 9.56 -4.59
CA GLY A 148 -11.69 8.57 -5.23
C GLY A 148 -11.03 9.03 -6.53
N TYR A 149 -11.16 10.31 -6.91
CA TYR A 149 -10.57 10.85 -8.14
C TYR A 149 -9.06 10.65 -8.23
N GLY A 150 -8.30 10.84 -7.14
CA GLY A 150 -6.83 10.68 -7.18
C GLY A 150 -6.40 9.27 -7.57
N ALA A 151 -7.00 8.24 -6.97
CA ALA A 151 -6.71 6.84 -7.32
C ALA A 151 -7.15 6.50 -8.74
N HIS A 152 -8.28 7.05 -9.19
CA HIS A 152 -8.78 6.86 -10.56
C HIS A 152 -7.88 7.53 -11.60
N LEU A 153 -7.45 8.76 -11.32
CA LEU A 153 -6.50 9.53 -12.12
C LEU A 153 -5.14 8.84 -12.26
N MET A 154 -4.60 8.29 -11.17
CA MET A 154 -3.36 7.53 -11.22
C MET A 154 -3.51 6.24 -12.05
N SER A 155 -4.67 5.58 -11.98
CA SER A 155 -4.95 4.39 -12.78
C SER A 155 -5.02 4.72 -14.28
N HIS A 156 -5.72 5.81 -14.63
CA HIS A 156 -5.74 6.37 -15.98
C HIS A 156 -4.35 6.74 -16.48
N LEU A 157 -3.55 7.42 -15.65
CA LEU A 157 -2.17 7.77 -15.99
C LEU A 157 -1.35 6.53 -16.32
N LYS A 158 -1.34 5.53 -15.42
CA LYS A 158 -0.60 4.27 -15.61
C LYS A 158 -0.99 3.54 -16.89
N ASP A 159 -2.29 3.39 -17.13
CA ASP A 159 -2.76 2.71 -18.34
C ASP A 159 -2.42 3.52 -19.61
N TYR A 160 -2.51 4.86 -19.55
CA TYR A 160 -2.17 5.75 -20.66
C TYR A 160 -0.69 5.69 -21.04
N VAL A 161 0.24 5.89 -20.09
CA VAL A 161 1.68 5.86 -20.43
C VAL A 161 2.13 4.48 -20.86
N LYS A 162 1.60 3.41 -20.27
CA LYS A 162 1.90 2.03 -20.72
C LYS A 162 1.45 1.76 -22.15
N ALA A 163 0.33 2.36 -22.57
CA ALA A 163 -0.20 2.17 -23.91
C ALA A 163 0.48 3.06 -24.96
N THR A 164 1.07 4.19 -24.54
CA THR A 164 1.59 5.23 -25.45
C THR A 164 3.11 5.39 -25.44
N SER A 165 3.82 4.77 -24.50
CA SER A 165 5.26 4.94 -24.31
C SER A 165 5.95 3.69 -23.75
N ASP A 166 7.28 3.71 -23.65
CA ASP A 166 8.12 2.68 -23.02
C ASP A 166 8.26 2.88 -21.49
N VAL A 167 7.57 3.86 -20.92
CA VAL A 167 7.63 4.18 -19.49
C VAL A 167 7.04 3.04 -18.66
N MET A 168 7.85 2.49 -17.76
CA MET A 168 7.47 1.46 -16.81
C MET A 168 7.66 1.88 -15.34
N HIS A 169 8.36 2.99 -15.11
CA HIS A 169 8.65 3.50 -13.78
C HIS A 169 8.18 4.95 -13.63
N PHE A 170 7.62 5.27 -12.48
CA PHE A 170 7.44 6.66 -12.05
C PHE A 170 8.39 6.99 -10.93
N LEU A 171 8.99 8.17 -11.00
CA LEU A 171 9.73 8.79 -9.90
C LEU A 171 9.01 10.08 -9.50
N THR A 172 8.95 10.34 -8.20
CA THR A 172 8.34 11.56 -7.66
C THR A 172 9.03 11.95 -6.37
N TYR A 173 9.11 13.24 -6.10
CA TYR A 173 9.32 13.74 -4.74
C TYR A 173 7.96 13.97 -4.09
N ALA A 174 7.65 13.18 -3.07
CA ALA A 174 6.42 13.31 -2.30
C ALA A 174 6.67 14.15 -1.04
N ASP A 175 5.76 15.06 -0.73
CA ASP A 175 5.74 15.68 0.58
C ASP A 175 5.24 14.67 1.64
N ASN A 176 5.52 14.92 2.91
CA ASN A 176 5.18 13.99 4.00
C ASN A 176 3.68 13.67 4.04
N TYR A 177 2.82 14.63 3.67
CA TYR A 177 1.37 14.43 3.61
C TYR A 177 0.91 13.53 2.45
N ALA A 178 1.62 13.51 1.32
CA ALA A 178 1.27 12.66 0.17
C ALA A 178 1.92 11.27 0.18
N ILE A 179 2.90 10.99 1.05
CA ILE A 179 3.55 9.66 1.13
C ILE A 179 2.50 8.54 1.25
N GLY A 180 1.49 8.71 2.11
CA GLY A 180 0.42 7.73 2.28
C GLY A 180 -0.43 7.52 1.01
N TYR A 181 -0.66 8.58 0.23
CA TYR A 181 -1.32 8.48 -1.06
C TYR A 181 -0.47 7.69 -2.06
N PHE A 182 0.81 8.05 -2.22
CA PHE A 182 1.73 7.40 -3.14
C PHE A 182 1.98 5.93 -2.77
N LYS A 183 2.15 5.61 -1.47
CA LYS A 183 2.21 4.22 -0.97
C LYS A 183 0.99 3.41 -1.43
N LYS A 184 -0.23 3.96 -1.27
CA LYS A 184 -1.48 3.31 -1.76
C LYS A 184 -1.54 3.17 -3.28
N GLN A 185 -0.82 4.01 -4.02
CA GLN A 185 -0.68 3.90 -5.48
C GLN A 185 0.47 2.97 -5.89
N GLY A 186 1.12 2.25 -4.96
CA GLY A 186 2.20 1.32 -5.27
C GLY A 186 3.56 2.01 -5.48
N PHE A 187 3.77 3.16 -4.85
CA PHE A 187 5.10 3.76 -4.73
C PHE A 187 5.80 3.26 -3.45
N THR A 188 7.11 3.13 -3.52
CA THR A 188 7.99 2.79 -2.38
C THR A 188 9.10 3.84 -2.24
N LYS A 189 9.66 3.97 -1.02
CA LYS A 189 10.86 4.79 -0.77
C LYS A 189 12.12 4.13 -1.37
N GLU A 190 12.07 2.82 -1.62
CA GLU A 190 13.19 2.06 -2.20
C GLU A 190 13.30 2.29 -3.72
N ILE A 191 14.37 2.96 -4.14
CA ILE A 191 14.61 3.25 -5.55
C ILE A 191 15.44 2.11 -6.16
N THR A 192 14.77 1.18 -6.82
CA THR A 192 15.40 0.04 -7.51
C THR A 192 15.88 0.40 -8.92
N LEU A 193 15.44 1.54 -9.47
CA LEU A 193 15.92 2.02 -10.78
C LEU A 193 17.36 2.51 -10.66
N GLU A 194 18.23 2.02 -11.56
CA GLU A 194 19.66 2.36 -11.57
C GLU A 194 19.91 3.88 -11.59
N LYS A 195 20.78 4.36 -10.69
CA LYS A 195 21.06 5.80 -10.52
C LYS A 195 21.44 6.50 -11.83
N SER A 196 22.23 5.86 -12.70
CA SER A 196 22.63 6.39 -14.02
C SER A 196 21.44 6.74 -14.93
N ARG A 197 20.28 6.11 -14.70
CA ARG A 197 19.06 6.31 -15.49
C ARG A 197 18.27 7.55 -15.09
N TRP A 198 18.37 8.02 -13.84
CA TRP A 198 17.50 9.10 -13.34
C TRP A 198 18.23 10.23 -12.61
N MET A 199 19.40 9.96 -12.05
CA MET A 199 20.18 10.95 -11.32
C MET A 199 20.61 12.09 -12.26
N GLY A 200 20.33 13.34 -11.87
CA GLY A 200 20.57 14.53 -12.70
C GLY A 200 19.47 14.84 -13.73
N TYR A 201 18.46 13.98 -13.89
CA TYR A 201 17.34 14.20 -14.82
C TYR A 201 16.10 14.78 -14.14
N ILE A 202 15.82 14.30 -12.92
CA ILE A 202 14.71 14.77 -12.09
C ILE A 202 15.12 15.95 -11.23
N LYS A 203 14.14 16.70 -10.73
CA LYS A 203 14.39 17.82 -9.81
C LYS A 203 14.34 17.37 -8.36
N ASP A 204 15.35 17.78 -7.60
CA ASP A 204 15.38 17.58 -6.16
C ASP A 204 14.56 18.68 -5.49
N TYR A 205 13.66 18.29 -4.59
CA TYR A 205 12.83 19.21 -3.83
C TYR A 205 13.20 19.11 -2.34
N GLU A 206 13.59 20.23 -1.77
CA GLU A 206 13.94 20.31 -0.35
C GLU A 206 12.74 19.86 0.53
N GLY A 207 12.98 18.92 1.43
CA GLY A 207 11.95 18.33 2.29
C GLY A 207 10.98 17.37 1.59
N GLY A 208 11.23 16.98 0.34
CA GLY A 208 10.51 15.91 -0.35
C GLY A 208 11.20 14.55 -0.17
N THR A 209 10.42 13.48 -0.03
CA THR A 209 10.91 12.10 -0.05
C THR A 209 10.82 11.55 -1.47
N ILE A 210 11.94 11.11 -2.05
CA ILE A 210 11.94 10.43 -3.34
C ILE A 210 11.19 9.09 -3.23
N MET A 211 10.30 8.81 -4.18
CA MET A 211 9.55 7.57 -4.24
C MET A 211 9.48 7.01 -5.66
N GLN A 212 9.53 5.69 -5.79
CA GLN A 212 9.44 4.97 -7.06
C GLN A 212 8.18 4.12 -7.14
N CYS A 213 7.47 4.17 -8.27
CA CYS A 213 6.46 3.17 -8.64
C CYS A 213 6.94 2.36 -9.85
N SER A 214 7.02 1.04 -9.70
CA SER A 214 7.26 0.12 -10.81
C SER A 214 5.93 -0.48 -11.27
N MET A 215 5.54 -0.23 -12.51
CA MET A 215 4.27 -0.69 -13.05
C MET A 215 4.30 -2.19 -13.38
N VAL A 216 3.16 -2.86 -13.21
CA VAL A 216 3.02 -4.28 -13.52
C VAL A 216 2.67 -4.43 -15.02
N PRO A 217 3.46 -5.16 -15.82
CA PRO A 217 3.28 -5.19 -17.27
C PRO A 217 1.91 -5.69 -17.74
N LYS A 218 1.42 -6.80 -17.17
CA LYS A 218 0.23 -7.52 -17.66
C LYS A 218 -1.12 -6.98 -17.14
N ILE A 219 -1.11 -5.91 -16.33
CA ILE A 219 -2.32 -5.41 -15.66
C ILE A 219 -2.81 -4.12 -16.33
N ARG A 220 -4.13 -4.03 -16.52
CA ARG A 220 -4.84 -2.77 -16.74
C ARG A 220 -5.33 -2.24 -15.40
N TYR A 221 -4.79 -1.11 -14.96
CA TYR A 221 -5.04 -0.54 -13.63
C TYR A 221 -6.50 -0.13 -13.43
N LEU A 222 -7.17 0.38 -14.46
CA LEU A 222 -8.61 0.68 -14.40
C LEU A 222 -9.49 -0.55 -14.10
N GLU A 223 -9.03 -1.75 -14.47
CA GLU A 223 -9.74 -3.02 -14.23
C GLU A 223 -9.22 -3.78 -13.00
N SER A 224 -8.17 -3.28 -12.35
CA SER A 224 -7.48 -3.96 -11.24
C SER A 224 -8.43 -4.40 -10.13
N GLY A 225 -9.37 -3.55 -9.72
CA GLY A 225 -10.34 -3.88 -8.68
C GLY A 225 -11.23 -5.07 -9.05
N ARG A 226 -11.70 -5.12 -10.30
CA ARG A 226 -12.50 -6.25 -10.82
C ARG A 226 -11.65 -7.51 -10.96
N MET A 227 -10.40 -7.38 -11.40
CA MET A 227 -9.46 -8.49 -11.50
C MET A 227 -9.17 -9.12 -10.13
N LEU A 228 -8.86 -8.30 -9.12
CA LEU A 228 -8.62 -8.75 -7.75
C LEU A 228 -9.85 -9.43 -7.15
N LEU A 229 -11.05 -8.91 -7.41
CA LEU A 229 -12.29 -9.56 -6.96
C LEU A 229 -12.46 -10.95 -7.59
N LYS A 230 -12.20 -11.10 -8.89
CA LYS A 230 -12.23 -12.39 -9.58
C LYS A 230 -11.19 -13.36 -9.02
N GLN A 231 -9.97 -12.89 -8.76
CA GLN A 231 -8.91 -13.71 -8.15
C GLN A 231 -9.30 -14.17 -6.74
N LYS A 232 -9.82 -13.26 -5.91
CA LYS A 232 -10.32 -13.57 -4.57
C LYS A 232 -11.43 -14.62 -4.62
N GLU A 233 -12.38 -14.49 -5.54
CA GLU A 233 -13.46 -15.46 -5.69
C GLU A 233 -12.97 -16.83 -6.18
N CYS A 234 -11.97 -16.86 -7.07
CA CYS A 234 -11.34 -18.11 -7.49
C CYS A 234 -10.69 -18.85 -6.30
N VAL A 235 -9.94 -18.12 -5.47
CA VAL A 235 -9.34 -18.67 -4.25
C VAL A 235 -10.43 -19.15 -3.29
N ASN A 236 -11.47 -18.34 -3.06
CA ASN A 236 -12.60 -18.73 -2.20
C ASN A 236 -13.36 -19.94 -2.74
N ALA A 237 -13.52 -20.08 -4.05
CA ALA A 237 -14.16 -21.24 -4.65
C ALA A 237 -13.34 -22.51 -4.40
N LYS A 238 -12.01 -22.43 -4.52
CA LYS A 238 -11.12 -23.54 -4.18
C LYS A 238 -11.16 -23.88 -2.69
N ILE A 239 -11.17 -22.86 -1.82
CA ILE A 239 -11.34 -23.04 -0.37
C ILE A 239 -12.67 -23.74 -0.10
N ARG A 240 -13.79 -23.27 -0.66
CA ARG A 240 -15.12 -23.89 -0.47
C ARG A 240 -15.21 -25.35 -0.95
N ALA A 241 -14.39 -25.74 -1.94
CA ALA A 241 -14.37 -27.11 -2.44
C ALA A 241 -13.61 -28.10 -1.53
N VAL A 242 -12.76 -27.60 -0.62
CA VAL A 242 -11.89 -28.43 0.23
C VAL A 242 -12.19 -28.23 1.73
N SER A 243 -12.48 -26.99 2.11
CA SER A 243 -12.75 -26.57 3.48
C SER A 243 -14.10 -27.08 3.95
N LYS A 244 -14.14 -27.60 5.17
CA LYS A 244 -15.37 -27.93 5.91
C LYS A 244 -15.73 -26.85 6.95
N SER A 245 -15.05 -25.69 6.93
CA SER A 245 -15.18 -24.66 7.96
C SER A 245 -16.56 -24.02 8.06
N TYR A 246 -17.44 -24.23 7.07
CA TYR A 246 -18.84 -23.78 7.11
C TYR A 246 -19.75 -24.71 7.94
N HIS A 247 -19.27 -25.86 8.38
CA HIS A 247 -20.04 -26.76 9.24
C HIS A 247 -20.12 -26.18 10.66
N ILE A 248 -21.33 -25.83 11.09
CA ILE A 248 -21.57 -25.30 12.43
C ILE A 248 -21.69 -26.48 13.39
N HIS A 249 -20.69 -26.67 14.24
CA HIS A 249 -20.71 -27.68 15.29
C HIS A 249 -21.46 -27.15 16.52
N GLN A 250 -22.32 -27.98 17.11
CA GLN A 250 -23.00 -27.65 18.36
C GLN A 250 -22.01 -27.57 19.51
N PRO A 251 -22.26 -26.73 20.54
CA PRO A 251 -21.40 -26.69 21.71
C PRO A 251 -21.39 -28.06 22.42
N PRO A 252 -20.29 -28.43 23.07
CA PRO A 252 -20.19 -29.65 23.87
C PRO A 252 -21.35 -29.79 24.85
N ALA A 253 -21.95 -30.98 24.92
CA ALA A 253 -23.12 -31.25 25.78
C ALA A 253 -22.86 -30.94 27.28
N GLN A 254 -21.60 -31.01 27.70
CA GLN A 254 -21.13 -30.71 29.06
C GLN A 254 -21.37 -29.24 29.45
N TRP A 255 -21.36 -28.33 28.46
CA TRP A 255 -21.58 -26.89 28.66
C TRP A 255 -23.05 -26.48 28.75
N LYS A 256 -23.98 -27.42 28.68
CA LYS A 256 -25.42 -27.12 28.77
C LYS A 256 -25.82 -26.54 30.14
N ASN A 257 -25.16 -26.98 31.21
CA ASN A 257 -25.50 -26.62 32.59
C ASN A 257 -24.38 -25.86 33.33
N SER A 258 -23.11 -26.02 32.92
CA SER A 258 -21.95 -25.37 33.54
C SER A 258 -20.75 -25.32 32.59
N LEU A 259 -19.99 -24.23 32.60
CA LEU A 259 -18.77 -24.06 31.80
C LEU A 259 -17.60 -24.79 32.47
N THR A 260 -17.36 -26.04 32.07
CA THR A 260 -16.23 -26.86 32.53
C THR A 260 -15.09 -26.84 31.51
N LYS A 261 -13.83 -26.97 31.96
CA LYS A 261 -12.69 -27.11 31.05
C LYS A 261 -12.80 -28.44 30.29
N ILE A 262 -12.68 -28.41 28.96
CA ILE A 262 -12.73 -29.58 28.08
C ILE A 262 -11.38 -29.72 27.38
N ASP A 263 -10.93 -30.95 27.18
CA ASP A 263 -9.80 -31.24 26.29
C ASP A 263 -10.20 -30.98 24.83
N PRO A 264 -9.60 -30.00 24.13
CA PRO A 264 -9.96 -29.70 22.75
C PRO A 264 -9.80 -30.90 21.80
N LEU A 265 -8.86 -31.83 22.06
CA LEU A 265 -8.66 -33.02 21.23
C LEU A 265 -9.76 -34.07 21.38
N SER A 266 -10.59 -33.97 22.43
CA SER A 266 -11.79 -34.80 22.59
C SER A 266 -12.91 -34.42 21.61
N ILE A 267 -12.85 -33.22 21.03
CA ILE A 267 -13.82 -32.74 20.05
C ILE A 267 -13.34 -33.15 18.66
N GLN A 268 -14.03 -34.12 18.06
CA GLN A 268 -13.66 -34.69 16.76
C GLN A 268 -13.45 -33.63 15.66
N ALA A 269 -14.26 -32.57 15.65
CA ALA A 269 -14.12 -31.46 14.72
C ALA A 269 -12.81 -30.67 14.88
N ILE A 270 -12.37 -30.44 16.13
CA ILE A 270 -11.11 -29.76 16.43
C ILE A 270 -9.94 -30.66 16.00
N LYS A 271 -10.02 -31.95 16.32
CA LYS A 271 -9.03 -32.95 15.90
C LYS A 271 -8.87 -33.02 14.38
N GLU A 272 -9.99 -33.02 13.64
CA GLU A 272 -9.99 -33.05 12.16
C GLU A 272 -9.48 -31.76 11.52
N SER A 273 -9.51 -30.63 12.22
CA SER A 273 -8.94 -29.38 11.72
C SER A 273 -7.41 -29.36 11.74
N GLY A 274 -6.79 -30.37 12.36
CA GLY A 274 -5.35 -30.43 12.59
C GLY A 274 -4.89 -29.52 13.73
N TRP A 275 -5.82 -28.98 14.52
CA TRP A 275 -5.53 -28.10 15.66
C TRP A 275 -4.54 -28.75 16.63
N SER A 276 -3.60 -27.94 17.12
CA SER A 276 -2.64 -28.30 18.14
C SER A 276 -2.56 -27.19 19.20
N PRO A 277 -2.22 -27.53 20.46
CA PRO A 277 -1.97 -26.53 21.50
C PRO A 277 -0.96 -25.47 21.08
N ASP A 278 0.12 -25.88 20.39
CA ASP A 278 1.16 -24.96 19.92
C ASP A 278 0.64 -23.95 18.89
N MET A 279 -0.24 -24.37 17.97
CA MET A 279 -0.87 -23.46 17.01
C MET A 279 -1.82 -22.46 17.68
N ASP A 280 -2.53 -22.91 18.72
CA ASP A 280 -3.43 -22.07 19.52
C ASP A 280 -2.65 -21.02 20.33
N GLU A 281 -1.52 -21.42 20.91
CA GLU A 281 -0.60 -20.52 21.61
C GLU A 281 -0.02 -19.46 20.67
N LEU A 282 0.45 -19.87 19.47
CA LEU A 282 0.92 -18.95 18.44
C LEU A 282 -0.18 -18.00 17.93
N ALA A 283 -1.42 -18.47 17.79
CA ALA A 283 -2.53 -17.65 17.32
C ALA A 283 -3.01 -16.64 18.37
N ARG A 284 -2.85 -16.97 19.66
CA ARG A 284 -3.15 -16.06 20.79
C ARG A 284 -2.01 -15.13 21.12
N ALA A 285 -0.78 -15.43 20.67
CA ALA A 285 0.35 -14.55 20.85
C ALA A 285 0.02 -13.18 20.22
N PRO A 286 0.10 -12.08 21.00
CA PRO A 286 -0.03 -10.74 20.45
C PRO A 286 0.99 -10.57 19.34
N ARG A 287 0.54 -10.18 18.15
CA ARG A 287 1.44 -9.95 17.01
C ARG A 287 2.47 -8.87 17.31
N HIS A 288 2.08 -7.89 18.14
CA HIS A 288 2.89 -6.78 18.58
C HIS A 288 2.77 -6.61 20.09
N GLY A 289 3.76 -5.95 20.71
CA GLY A 289 3.74 -5.63 22.13
C GLY A 289 2.55 -4.73 22.53
N PRO A 290 2.20 -4.68 23.83
CA PRO A 290 1.03 -3.95 24.33
C PRO A 290 1.06 -2.45 24.01
N ASN A 291 2.25 -1.86 23.90
CA ASN A 291 2.47 -0.44 23.65
C ASN A 291 2.62 -0.08 22.16
N TYR A 292 2.55 -1.07 21.25
CA TYR A 292 2.91 -0.87 19.85
C TYR A 292 2.12 0.28 19.21
N ASN A 293 0.79 0.28 19.35
CA ASN A 293 -0.04 1.31 18.72
C ASN A 293 0.20 2.69 19.34
N GLN A 294 0.37 2.80 20.66
CA GLN A 294 0.67 4.09 21.28
C GLN A 294 2.03 4.64 20.83
N LEU A 295 3.06 3.79 20.71
CA LEU A 295 4.37 4.17 20.20
C LEU A 295 4.30 4.56 18.72
N LEU A 296 3.53 3.84 17.90
CA LEU A 296 3.28 4.21 16.50
C LEU A 296 2.64 5.59 16.39
N HIS A 297 1.64 5.88 17.23
CA HIS A 297 0.98 7.19 17.25
C HIS A 297 1.95 8.29 17.67
N LEU A 298 2.73 8.08 18.72
CA LEU A 298 3.75 9.03 19.17
C LEU A 298 4.79 9.29 18.07
N LEU A 299 5.29 8.25 17.41
CA LEU A 299 6.25 8.38 16.31
C LEU A 299 5.68 9.19 15.14
N ASN A 300 4.43 8.92 14.75
CA ASN A 300 3.76 9.68 13.71
C ASN A 300 3.58 11.16 14.09
N ASP A 301 3.24 11.45 15.34
CA ASP A 301 3.14 12.82 15.84
C ASP A 301 4.49 13.55 15.80
N LEU A 302 5.58 12.86 16.15
CA LEU A 302 6.93 13.40 16.03
C LEU A 302 7.29 13.67 14.58
N GLN A 303 7.09 12.70 13.67
CA GLN A 303 7.39 12.85 12.25
C GLN A 303 6.57 13.96 11.57
N ASN A 304 5.34 14.22 12.02
CA ASN A 304 4.49 15.26 11.44
C ASN A 304 4.70 16.65 12.07
N ASN A 305 5.53 16.77 13.11
CA ASN A 305 5.83 18.04 13.74
C ASN A 305 6.66 18.95 12.81
N SER A 306 6.37 20.25 12.80
CA SER A 306 7.09 21.23 11.97
C SER A 306 8.58 21.36 12.31
N ASN A 307 9.00 20.94 13.51
CA ASN A 307 10.39 20.96 13.94
C ASN A 307 11.14 19.63 13.66
N ALA A 308 10.49 18.64 13.05
CA ALA A 308 11.11 17.33 12.79
C ALA A 308 11.94 17.27 11.50
N TRP A 309 11.93 18.32 10.68
CA TRP A 309 12.60 18.35 9.37
C TRP A 309 14.08 17.89 9.37
N PRO A 310 14.93 18.15 10.38
CA PRO A 310 16.33 17.70 10.32
C PRO A 310 16.52 16.28 10.85
N PHE A 311 15.48 15.66 11.42
CA PHE A 311 15.53 14.35 12.07
C PHE A 311 14.74 13.29 11.30
N GLN A 312 14.19 13.63 10.13
CA GLN A 312 13.36 12.70 9.35
C GLN A 312 14.14 11.52 8.77
N GLN A 313 15.43 11.72 8.49
CA GLN A 313 16.30 10.78 7.81
C GLN A 313 17.68 10.77 8.48
N PRO A 314 18.48 9.71 8.29
CA PRO A 314 19.87 9.69 8.73
C PRO A 314 20.65 10.85 8.11
N VAL A 315 21.60 11.42 8.87
CA VAL A 315 22.48 12.49 8.37
C VAL A 315 23.31 11.97 7.20
N ASN A 316 23.27 12.64 6.06
CA ASN A 316 24.01 12.19 4.88
C ASN A 316 25.53 12.36 5.08
N LYS A 317 26.28 11.25 5.07
CA LYS A 317 27.74 11.25 5.21
C LYS A 317 28.46 12.06 4.12
N ASP A 318 27.90 12.11 2.92
CA ASP A 318 28.50 12.83 1.79
C ASP A 318 28.30 14.34 1.91
N GLU A 319 27.28 14.78 2.65
CA GLU A 319 26.99 16.21 2.90
C GLU A 319 27.66 16.72 4.18
N VAL A 320 27.75 15.87 5.21
CA VAL A 320 28.32 16.20 6.51
C VAL A 320 29.45 15.22 6.85
N LEU A 321 30.64 15.52 6.33
CA LEU A 321 31.77 14.59 6.26
C LEU A 321 32.27 14.09 7.62
N ASP A 322 32.28 14.95 8.64
CA ASP A 322 32.82 14.66 9.98
C ASP A 322 31.74 14.17 10.98
N TYR A 323 30.47 14.12 10.57
CA TYR A 323 29.36 13.81 11.49
C TYR A 323 29.54 12.48 12.21
N TYR A 324 29.85 11.42 11.46
CA TYR A 324 30.03 10.06 11.99
C TYR A 324 31.37 9.86 12.71
N ASP A 325 32.30 10.82 12.61
CA ASP A 325 33.50 10.84 13.43
C ASP A 325 33.20 11.37 14.83
N VAL A 326 32.26 12.31 14.95
CA VAL A 326 31.84 12.94 16.22
C VAL A 326 30.71 12.15 16.91
N ILE A 327 29.72 11.70 16.14
CA ILE A 327 28.53 10.98 16.62
C ILE A 327 28.72 9.48 16.39
N LYS A 328 28.79 8.72 17.49
CA LYS A 328 29.08 7.27 17.46
C LYS A 328 27.82 6.41 17.36
N GLU A 329 26.72 6.88 17.90
CA GLU A 329 25.42 6.19 17.89
C GLU A 329 24.40 7.09 17.20
N PRO A 330 24.39 7.14 15.85
CA PRO A 330 23.44 7.95 15.10
C PRO A 330 22.01 7.42 15.28
N MET A 331 21.04 8.32 15.28
CA MET A 331 19.61 7.99 15.33
C MET A 331 18.79 9.05 14.61
N ASP A 332 17.66 8.63 14.04
CA ASP A 332 16.71 9.47 13.30
C ASP A 332 15.32 8.82 13.29
N LEU A 333 14.29 9.58 12.91
CA LEU A 333 12.90 9.14 12.97
C LEU A 333 12.55 8.07 11.93
N ALA A 334 13.30 7.92 10.83
CA ALA A 334 13.08 6.83 9.88
C ALA A 334 13.72 5.53 10.39
N THR A 335 14.89 5.60 11.03
CA THR A 335 15.47 4.44 11.73
C THR A 335 14.56 3.98 12.87
N MET A 336 13.96 4.91 13.62
CA MET A 336 12.93 4.56 14.62
C MET A 336 11.67 3.93 14.00
N GLU A 337 11.21 4.40 12.84
CA GLU A 337 10.10 3.77 12.08
C GLU A 337 10.42 2.31 11.76
N GLU A 338 11.61 2.03 11.23
CA GLU A 338 12.05 0.67 10.90
C GLU A 338 12.18 -0.22 12.14
N LYS A 339 12.76 0.30 13.23
CA LYS A 339 12.88 -0.44 14.50
C LYS A 339 11.50 -0.77 15.08
N HIS A 340 10.57 0.16 14.99
CA HIS A 340 9.20 -0.04 15.46
C HIS A 340 8.46 -1.11 14.64
N GLU A 341 8.53 -1.07 13.30
CA GLU A 341 7.91 -2.08 12.42
C GLU A 341 8.44 -3.50 12.67
N LYS A 342 9.65 -3.63 13.24
CA LYS A 342 10.32 -4.88 13.60
C LYS A 342 10.12 -5.30 15.07
N ASP A 343 9.22 -4.64 15.80
CA ASP A 343 8.94 -4.89 17.23
C ASP A 343 10.18 -4.72 18.14
N LEU A 344 11.12 -3.84 17.78
CA LEU A 344 12.36 -3.60 18.56
C LEU A 344 12.18 -2.58 19.70
N TYR A 345 10.94 -2.23 20.05
CA TYR A 345 10.60 -1.38 21.20
C TYR A 345 9.63 -2.13 22.15
N PRO A 346 10.12 -3.13 22.90
CA PRO A 346 9.28 -3.86 23.83
C PRO A 346 8.73 -2.97 24.96
N THR A 347 9.47 -1.92 25.35
CA THR A 347 9.01 -0.94 26.34
C THR A 347 9.07 0.50 25.83
N PRO A 348 8.28 1.43 26.41
CA PRO A 348 8.33 2.85 26.05
C PRO A 348 9.70 3.48 26.30
N GLU A 349 10.45 2.99 27.30
CA GLU A 349 11.79 3.43 27.64
C GLU A 349 12.79 3.15 26.50
N ASP A 350 12.64 2.03 25.78
CA ASP A 350 13.45 1.74 24.59
C ASP A 350 13.25 2.79 23.49
N PHE A 351 11.99 3.17 23.25
CA PHE A 351 11.63 4.19 22.28
C PHE A 351 12.16 5.57 22.71
N ILE A 352 11.98 5.93 23.98
CA ILE A 352 12.44 7.20 24.55
C ILE A 352 13.96 7.32 24.48
N ARG A 353 14.71 6.24 24.72
CA ARG A 353 16.18 6.26 24.59
C ARG A 353 16.63 6.65 23.20
N ASP A 354 16.06 6.05 22.17
CA ASP A 354 16.36 6.40 20.77
C ASP A 354 15.91 7.82 20.42
N ALA A 355 14.71 8.23 20.87
CA ALA A 355 14.22 9.58 20.63
C ALA A 355 15.13 10.64 21.28
N LYS A 356 15.58 10.41 22.52
CA LYS A 356 16.55 11.29 23.18
C LYS A 356 17.89 11.31 22.47
N LEU A 357 18.35 10.18 21.96
CA LEU A 357 19.59 10.08 21.20
C LEU A 357 19.57 11.01 19.97
N ILE A 358 18.43 11.17 19.30
CA ILE A 358 18.26 12.17 18.23
C ILE A 358 18.58 13.59 18.73
N PHE A 359 17.99 13.98 19.85
CA PHE A 359 18.13 15.33 20.40
C PHE A 359 19.51 15.59 21.00
N ASP A 360 20.06 14.62 21.72
CA ASP A 360 21.36 14.69 22.37
C ASP A 360 22.49 14.72 21.33
N ASN A 361 22.42 13.89 20.29
CA ASN A 361 23.36 13.96 19.17
C ASN A 361 23.29 15.29 18.44
N CYS A 362 22.07 15.82 18.24
CA CYS A 362 21.90 17.14 17.62
C CYS A 362 22.59 18.23 18.44
N ARG A 363 22.40 18.26 19.77
CA ARG A 363 23.05 19.22 20.67
C ARG A 363 24.56 19.01 20.81
N LYS A 364 25.02 17.75 20.73
CA LYS A 364 26.46 17.43 20.78
C LYS A 364 27.19 17.94 19.54
N TYR A 365 26.58 17.80 18.36
CA TYR A 365 27.20 18.19 17.10
C TYR A 365 26.98 19.68 16.76
N ASN A 366 25.80 20.24 17.08
CA ASN A 366 25.42 21.59 16.68
C ASN A 366 25.45 22.58 17.86
N ASN A 367 25.89 23.80 17.61
CA ASN A 367 25.81 24.90 18.58
C ASN A 367 24.34 25.23 18.93
N GLU A 368 24.07 25.59 20.19
CA GLU A 368 22.73 25.90 20.72
C GLU A 368 21.97 27.00 19.96
N THR A 369 22.69 27.93 19.33
CA THR A 369 22.09 29.04 18.57
C THR A 369 21.53 28.61 17.21
N THR A 370 21.94 27.44 16.72
CA THR A 370 21.57 26.92 15.39
C THR A 370 20.07 26.60 15.28
N PRO A 371 19.50 26.65 14.05
CA PRO A 371 18.15 26.17 13.81
C PRO A 371 17.95 24.70 14.21
N TYR A 372 18.98 23.87 14.06
CA TYR A 372 18.97 22.44 14.42
C TYR A 372 18.80 22.22 15.92
N ALA A 373 19.61 22.87 16.76
CA ALA A 373 19.50 22.75 18.22
C ALA A 373 18.15 23.30 18.73
N LYS A 374 17.66 24.39 18.14
CA LYS A 374 16.32 24.93 18.44
C LYS A 374 15.21 23.96 18.06
N ALA A 375 15.33 23.28 16.91
CA ALA A 375 14.39 22.27 16.46
C ALA A 375 14.38 21.05 17.39
N ALA A 376 15.56 20.55 17.81
CA ALA A 376 15.69 19.46 18.78
C ALA A 376 14.97 19.80 20.09
N ASN A 377 15.26 20.96 20.69
CA ASN A 377 14.65 21.37 21.95
C ASN A 377 13.12 21.49 21.88
N ARG A 378 12.60 21.98 20.74
CA ARG A 378 11.14 22.10 20.53
C ARG A 378 10.48 20.75 20.33
N LEU A 379 11.11 19.87 19.56
CA LEU A 379 10.57 18.54 19.28
C LEU A 379 10.63 17.64 20.53
N GLU A 380 11.71 17.71 21.31
CA GLU A 380 11.81 17.01 22.59
C GLU A 380 10.75 17.47 23.58
N LYS A 381 10.53 18.79 23.71
CA LYS A 381 9.45 19.32 24.55
C LYS A 381 8.07 18.83 24.09
N PHE A 382 7.85 18.77 22.78
CA PHE A 382 6.60 18.24 22.22
C PHE A 382 6.43 16.75 22.51
N MET A 383 7.49 15.95 22.37
CA MET A 383 7.50 14.53 22.74
C MET A 383 7.07 14.34 24.20
N TRP A 384 7.69 15.08 25.13
CA TRP A 384 7.36 14.97 26.55
C TRP A 384 5.92 15.39 26.85
N SER A 385 5.42 16.44 26.20
CA SER A 385 4.00 16.82 26.30
C SER A 385 3.08 15.68 25.88
N LYS A 386 3.42 14.95 24.82
CA LYS A 386 2.62 13.81 24.33
C LYS A 386 2.72 12.60 25.25
N ILE A 387 3.90 12.30 25.78
CA ILE A 387 4.10 11.22 26.76
C ILE A 387 3.27 11.49 28.03
N LYS A 388 3.20 12.74 28.48
CA LYS A 388 2.42 13.13 29.67
C LYS A 388 0.91 12.99 29.51
N GLU A 389 0.41 13.04 28.27
CA GLU A 389 -1.01 12.79 27.96
C GLU A 389 -1.40 11.32 28.15
N ILE A 390 -0.40 10.41 28.23
CA ILE A 390 -0.59 8.97 28.42
C ILE A 390 -0.39 8.65 29.91
N PRO A 391 -1.46 8.33 30.67
CA PRO A 391 -1.37 8.15 32.12
C PRO A 391 -0.35 7.09 32.54
N GLU A 392 -0.21 5.99 31.78
CA GLU A 392 0.76 4.94 32.09
C GLU A 392 2.21 5.42 31.98
N TRP A 393 2.49 6.46 31.20
CA TRP A 393 3.86 6.89 30.86
C TRP A 393 4.24 8.25 31.47
N ALA A 394 3.32 8.90 32.20
CA ALA A 394 3.53 10.24 32.74
C ALA A 394 4.73 10.35 33.70
N HIS A 395 5.14 9.24 34.31
CA HIS A 395 6.29 9.15 35.21
C HIS A 395 7.65 9.08 34.48
N LEU A 396 7.66 8.71 33.20
CA LEU A 396 8.90 8.51 32.43
C LEU A 396 9.66 9.82 32.20
N GLU A 397 8.97 10.96 32.16
CA GLU A 397 9.65 12.26 32.02
C GLU A 397 10.59 12.53 33.21
N SER A 398 10.16 12.23 34.44
CA SER A 398 11.00 12.40 35.63
C SER A 398 12.23 11.49 35.61
N GLU A 399 12.04 10.22 35.23
CA GLU A 399 13.11 9.21 35.23
C GLU A 399 14.20 9.54 34.22
N PHE A 400 13.82 10.03 33.04
CA PHE A 400 14.77 10.41 31.98
C PHE A 400 15.30 11.83 32.08
N SER A 401 14.72 12.67 32.94
CA SER A 401 15.17 14.06 33.16
C SER A 401 16.12 14.21 34.36
N GLY A 402 16.37 13.14 35.12
CA GLY A 402 17.36 13.13 36.20
C GLY A 402 17.10 14.16 37.31
N LYS A 403 15.82 14.40 37.65
CA LYS A 403 15.41 15.25 38.78
C LYS A 403 14.87 14.45 39.93
#